data_AF-A0A6G1EI98-F1
#
_entry.id   AF-A0A6G1EI98-F1
#
_cell.length_a   1.000
_cell.length_b   1.000
_cell.length_c   1.000
_cell.angle_alpha   90.00
_cell.angle_beta   90.00
_cell.angle_gamma   90.00
#
_symmetry.space_group_name_H-M   'P 1'
#
loop_
_entity.id
_entity.type
_entity.pdbx_description
1 polymer ?
#
loop_
_entity_poly.entity_id
_entity_poly.type
_entity_poly.pdbx_seq_one_letter_code
_entity_poly.pdbx_strand_id
1 'polypeptide(L)'
;MAVVALLFPSPLASPPLRSSTSRPRPLQIGVVSTDYLATVASFPNPDDKIRSLMLKVQGGGNTSNALTTAARLGLHPKIISKMR
;
A
#
# COMPACT_ATOMS: atom_id res chain seq x y z
N MET A 1 -19.83 -1.38 31.65
CA MET A 1 -19.01 -2.24 30.78
C MET A 1 -17.68 -1.55 30.55
N ALA A 2 -16.59 -2.20 30.93
CA ALA A 2 -15.35 -1.57 31.34
C ALA A 2 -14.55 -0.95 30.17
N VAL A 3 -14.29 0.34 30.31
CA VAL A 3 -13.14 1.04 29.73
C VAL A 3 -11.91 0.55 30.50
N VAL A 4 -11.00 -0.15 29.82
CA VAL A 4 -9.67 -0.46 30.37
C VAL A 4 -8.66 0.28 29.51
N ALA A 5 -8.40 1.52 29.92
CA ALA A 5 -7.21 2.25 29.53
C ALA A 5 -6.05 1.72 30.39
N LEU A 6 -5.20 0.86 29.82
CA LEU A 6 -3.97 0.44 30.50
C LEU A 6 -2.97 1.59 30.47
N LEU A 7 -2.87 2.23 31.63
CA LEU A 7 -1.84 3.20 32.01
C LEU A 7 -0.47 2.50 31.97
N PHE A 8 0.36 2.79 30.97
CA PHE A 8 1.79 2.45 31.02
C PHE A 8 2.60 3.68 31.45
N PRO A 9 3.52 3.55 32.41
CA PRO A 9 4.30 4.68 32.92
C PRO A 9 5.30 5.16 31.86
N SER A 10 5.44 6.48 31.75
CA SER A 10 6.42 7.13 30.88
C SER A 10 7.85 6.76 31.31
N PRO A 11 8.70 6.19 30.44
CA PRO A 11 10.12 6.15 30.72
C PRO A 11 10.70 7.54 30.39
N LEU A 12 11.22 8.17 31.44
CA LEU A 12 12.33 9.12 31.47
C LEU A 12 12.81 9.60 30.08
N ALA A 13 12.61 10.88 29.79
CA ALA A 13 13.05 11.53 28.57
C ALA A 13 14.52 11.22 28.26
N SER A 14 14.76 10.35 27.29
CA SER A 14 16.07 10.22 26.64
C SER A 14 16.37 11.55 25.93
N PRO A 15 17.61 12.08 25.99
CA PRO A 15 17.97 13.25 25.20
C PRO A 15 17.62 12.99 23.73
N PRO A 16 17.18 14.00 22.95
CA PRO A 16 16.94 13.79 21.54
C PRO A 16 18.28 13.41 20.92
N LEU A 17 18.47 12.13 20.58
CA LEU A 17 19.53 11.75 19.66
C LEU A 17 19.21 12.50 18.37
N ARG A 18 19.91 13.61 18.15
CA ARG A 18 20.07 14.21 16.82
C ARG A 18 20.81 13.19 15.97
N SER A 19 20.08 12.21 15.44
CA SER A 19 20.56 11.42 14.32
C SER A 19 20.25 12.23 13.07
N SER A 20 21.17 13.11 12.68
CA SER A 20 21.15 13.79 11.38
C SER A 20 21.43 12.83 10.20
N THR A 21 21.33 11.52 10.41
CA THR A 21 21.30 10.53 9.34
C THR A 21 19.87 10.45 8.82
N SER A 22 19.56 11.23 7.79
CA SER A 22 18.31 11.06 7.05
C SER A 22 18.22 9.61 6.61
N ARG A 23 17.32 8.81 7.22
CA ARG A 23 17.10 7.42 6.80
C ARG A 23 16.84 7.44 5.29
N PRO A 24 17.51 6.59 4.50
CA PRO A 24 17.29 6.53 3.07
C PRO A 24 15.79 6.35 2.81
N ARG A 25 15.19 7.27 2.07
CA ARG A 25 13.79 7.18 1.66
C ARG A 25 13.76 6.47 0.32
N PRO A 26 13.15 5.27 0.20
CA PRO A 26 13.01 4.60 -1.08
C PRO A 26 12.28 5.51 -2.07
N LEU A 27 12.89 5.75 -3.22
CA LEU A 27 12.26 6.45 -4.34
C LEU A 27 12.19 5.47 -5.50
N GLN A 28 11.01 5.29 -6.08
CA GLN A 28 10.87 4.52 -7.32
C GLN A 28 10.16 5.35 -8.38
N ILE A 29 10.58 5.12 -9.63
CA ILE A 29 9.96 5.66 -10.83
C ILE A 29 9.31 4.49 -11.54
N GLY A 30 8.06 4.61 -11.92
CA GLY A 30 7.40 3.53 -12.64
C GLY A 30 5.90 3.71 -12.81
N VAL A 31 5.28 2.59 -13.18
CA VAL A 31 3.85 2.54 -13.49
C VAL A 31 3.06 2.27 -12.22
N VAL A 32 1.98 3.02 -12.07
CA VAL A 32 0.89 2.73 -11.15
C VAL A 32 -0.32 2.44 -12.02
N SER A 33 -1.05 1.36 -11.70
CA SER A 33 -2.26 0.98 -12.42
C SER A 33 -3.45 0.91 -11.48
N THR A 34 -4.65 0.98 -12.06
CA THR A 34 -5.87 0.54 -11.41
C THR A 34 -6.24 -0.81 -11.99
N ASP A 35 -6.29 -1.84 -11.15
CA ASP A 35 -6.59 -3.19 -11.57
C ASP A 35 -8.11 -3.42 -11.46
N TYR A 36 -8.74 -3.70 -12.59
CA TYR A 36 -10.15 -4.05 -12.70
C TYR A 36 -10.29 -5.58 -12.72
N LEU A 37 -10.55 -6.15 -11.55
CA LEU A 37 -10.60 -7.58 -11.36
C LEU A 37 -12.05 -8.06 -11.40
N ALA A 38 -12.43 -8.67 -12.51
CA ALA A 38 -13.74 -9.29 -12.68
C ALA A 38 -13.67 -10.78 -12.32
N THR A 39 -14.51 -11.21 -11.38
CA THR A 39 -14.73 -12.63 -11.11
C THR A 39 -15.76 -13.16 -12.09
N VAL A 40 -15.42 -14.23 -12.81
CA VAL A 40 -16.28 -14.89 -13.80
C VAL A 40 -16.44 -16.37 -13.46
N ALA A 41 -17.56 -16.98 -13.86
CA ALA A 41 -17.82 -18.39 -13.60
C ALA A 41 -16.86 -19.32 -14.38
N SER A 42 -16.46 -18.90 -15.58
CA SER A 42 -15.48 -19.56 -16.45
C SER A 42 -14.78 -18.51 -17.31
N PHE A 43 -13.60 -18.85 -17.84
CA PHE A 43 -12.92 -17.98 -18.78
C PHE A 43 -13.69 -17.92 -20.11
N PRO A 44 -13.91 -16.73 -20.68
CA PRO A 44 -14.69 -16.59 -21.92
C PRO A 44 -13.91 -17.13 -23.12
N ASN A 45 -14.63 -17.68 -24.11
CA ASN A 45 -14.05 -17.88 -25.45
C ASN A 45 -13.97 -16.51 -26.17
N PRO A 46 -13.24 -16.42 -27.30
CA PRO A 46 -13.25 -15.22 -28.13
C PRO A 46 -14.69 -14.78 -28.46
N ASP A 47 -14.95 -13.47 -28.29
CA ASP A 47 -16.25 -12.81 -28.51
C ASP A 47 -17.41 -13.18 -27.57
N ASP A 48 -17.19 -14.05 -26.58
CA ASP A 48 -18.21 -14.35 -25.57
C ASP A 48 -18.50 -13.12 -24.68
N LYS A 49 -19.78 -12.79 -24.54
CA LYS A 49 -20.26 -11.74 -23.64
C LYS A 49 -20.87 -12.39 -22.40
N ILE A 50 -20.07 -12.56 -21.35
CA ILE A 50 -20.51 -13.12 -20.07
C ILE A 50 -20.71 -12.02 -19.02
N ARG A 51 -21.67 -12.22 -18.11
CA ARG A 51 -21.83 -11.35 -16.94
C ARG A 51 -20.79 -11.71 -15.88
N SER A 52 -20.10 -10.70 -15.34
CA SER A 52 -19.24 -10.87 -14.17
C SER A 52 -20.08 -11.14 -12.92
N LEU A 53 -19.59 -12.02 -12.04
CA LEU A 53 -20.20 -12.29 -10.73
C LEU A 53 -19.91 -11.18 -9.73
N MET A 54 -18.72 -10.58 -9.85
CA MET A 54 -18.26 -9.49 -8.99
C MET A 54 -17.20 -8.68 -9.75
N LEU A 55 -17.14 -7.39 -9.47
CA LEU A 55 -16.07 -6.50 -9.90
C LEU A 55 -15.36 -5.93 -8.67
N LYS A 56 -14.04 -6.04 -8.62
CA LYS A 56 -13.19 -5.39 -7.63
C LYS A 56 -12.27 -4.39 -8.33
N VAL A 57 -12.27 -3.16 -7.86
CA VAL A 57 -11.34 -2.12 -8.30
C VAL A 57 -10.27 -2.00 -7.23
N GLN A 58 -9.01 -2.27 -7.60
CA GLN A 58 -7.88 -2.22 -6.66
C GLN A 58 -6.74 -1.37 -7.23
N GLY A 59 -5.93 -0.80 -6.33
CA GLY A 59 -4.66 -0.21 -6.72
C GLY A 59 -3.67 -1.31 -7.10
N GLY A 60 -2.99 -1.13 -8.22
CA GLY A 60 -2.06 -2.10 -8.79
C GLY A 60 -0.79 -1.47 -9.34
N GLY A 61 -0.02 -2.29 -10.03
CA GLY A 61 1.28 -1.92 -10.59
C GLY A 61 2.42 -2.30 -9.65
N ASN A 62 3.49 -2.86 -10.23
CA ASN A 62 4.62 -3.41 -9.47
C ASN A 62 5.28 -2.37 -8.57
N THR A 63 5.44 -1.14 -9.06
CA THR A 63 6.03 -0.03 -8.31
C THR A 63 5.18 0.36 -7.11
N SER A 64 3.86 0.46 -7.28
CA SER A 64 2.95 0.83 -6.19
C SER A 64 2.87 -0.27 -5.13
N ASN A 65 2.84 -1.55 -5.53
CA ASN A 65 2.81 -2.69 -4.62
C ASN A 65 4.10 -2.81 -3.80
N ALA A 66 5.25 -2.60 -4.43
CA ALA A 66 6.55 -2.59 -3.75
C ALA A 66 6.64 -1.44 -2.73
N LEU A 67 6.28 -0.22 -3.12
CA LEU A 67 6.32 0.93 -2.22
C LEU A 67 5.25 0.84 -1.13
N THR A 68 4.08 0.27 -1.39
CA THR A 68 3.07 0.00 -0.37
C THR A 68 3.60 -0.96 0.69
N THR A 69 4.31 -2.01 0.26
CA THR A 69 4.99 -2.93 1.19
C THR A 69 6.05 -2.20 2.01
N ALA A 70 6.89 -1.38 1.39
CA ALA A 70 7.88 -0.57 2.09
C ALA A 70 7.26 0.38 3.12
N ALA A 71 6.15 1.05 2.76
CA ALA A 71 5.41 1.92 3.68
C ALA A 71 4.84 1.15 4.88
N ARG A 72 4.27 -0.05 4.64
CA ARG A 72 3.73 -0.92 5.70
C ARG A 72 4.80 -1.43 6.67
N LEU A 73 6.05 -1.54 6.21
CA LEU A 73 7.20 -1.88 7.07
C LEU A 73 7.78 -0.66 7.83
N GLY A 74 7.16 0.51 7.74
CA GLY A 74 7.57 1.71 8.47
C GLY A 74 8.60 2.59 7.76
N LEU A 75 8.82 2.39 6.46
CA LEU A 75 9.59 3.33 5.63
C LEU A 75 8.70 4.48 5.14
N HIS A 76 9.33 5.55 4.65
CA HIS A 76 8.65 6.69 4.03
C HIS A 76 8.98 6.76 2.53
N PRO A 77 8.41 5.86 1.71
CA PRO A 77 8.68 5.82 0.27
C PRO A 77 8.11 7.03 -0.47
N LYS A 78 8.71 7.35 -1.61
CA LYS A 78 8.22 8.33 -2.59
C LYS A 78 8.09 7.66 -3.96
N ILE A 79 7.10 8.08 -4.73
CA ILE A 79 6.87 7.59 -6.10
C ILE A 79 6.84 8.76 -7.08
N ILE A 80 7.41 8.55 -8.27
CA ILE A 80 7.22 9.42 -9.43
C ILE A 80 6.59 8.56 -10.52
N SER A 81 5.39 8.95 -10.95
CA SER A 81 4.57 8.21 -11.89
C SER A 81 3.77 9.21 -12.74
N LYS A 82 3.48 8.84 -13.99
CA LYS A 82 2.55 9.57 -14.85
C LYS A 82 1.22 8.83 -14.87
N MET A 83 0.18 9.47 -14.37
CA MET A 83 -1.21 9.00 -14.50
C MET A 83 -1.77 9.48 -15.85
N ARG A 84 -2.51 8.62 -16.54
CA ARG A 84 -3.31 8.96 -17.72
C ARG A 84 -4.79 8.84 -17.41
#